data_AF-A0A7J9VHB4-F1
#
_entry.id   AF-A0A7J9VHB4-F1
#
_cell.length_a   1.000
_cell.length_b   1.000
_cell.length_c   1.000
_cell.angle_alpha   90.00
_cell.angle_beta   90.00
_cell.angle_gamma   90.00
#
_symmetry.space_group_name_H-M   'P 1'
#
loop_
_entity.id
_entity.type
_entity.pdbx_description
1 polymer ?
#
loop_
_entity_poly.entity_id
_entity_poly.type
_entity_poly.pdbx_seq_one_letter_code
_entity_poly.pdbx_strand_id
1 'polypeptide(L)'
;MAFRFNSRNSKQHDAAAPAPQAQQAAPDQELESYLAALAPETAPETTDSGRRFGDAQVLQLRLNLIASDELKHLAQARRTSPQALAQEWVLERLSWEANAAAQRRQAHRYH
;
A
#
# COMPACT_ATOMS: atom_id res chain seq x y z
N MET A 1 -20.11 17.18 83.39
CA MET A 1 -19.69 18.60 83.43
C MET A 1 -18.29 18.72 82.85
N ALA A 2 -18.12 19.60 81.85
CA ALA A 2 -16.90 20.22 81.27
C ALA A 2 -15.61 19.38 81.11
N PHE A 3 -15.21 18.97 79.89
CA PHE A 3 -14.33 19.65 78.91
C PHE A 3 -12.98 20.16 79.46
N ARG A 4 -11.82 20.03 78.82
CA ARG A 4 -11.26 19.21 77.71
C ARG A 4 -9.75 19.54 77.78
N PHE A 5 -8.87 18.54 77.83
CA PHE A 5 -7.42 18.75 77.83
C PHE A 5 -6.84 18.50 76.42
N ASN A 6 -5.81 19.27 76.12
CA ASN A 6 -4.57 18.85 75.46
C ASN A 6 -4.29 19.15 73.97
N SER A 7 -3.19 19.89 73.81
CA SER A 7 -2.04 19.72 72.92
C SER A 7 -2.18 19.47 71.42
N ARG A 8 -1.69 20.50 70.71
CA ARG A 8 -0.74 20.44 69.59
C ARG A 8 0.07 19.13 69.51
N ASN A 9 0.08 18.46 68.36
CA ASN A 9 1.31 18.20 67.59
C ASN A 9 1.05 17.70 66.16
N SER A 10 1.79 18.31 65.22
CA SER A 10 2.49 17.74 64.06
C SER A 10 1.84 16.84 63.00
N LYS A 11 2.13 17.28 61.76
CA LYS A 11 2.52 16.53 60.54
C LYS A 11 1.37 15.83 59.80
N GLN A 12 0.92 16.44 58.71
CA GLN A 12 1.41 16.26 57.33
C GLN A 12 0.64 15.16 56.61
N HIS A 13 0.31 15.46 55.35
CA HIS A 13 -0.23 14.63 54.27
C HIS A 13 -1.76 14.63 54.09
N ASP A 14 -2.09 14.94 52.84
CA ASP A 14 -3.33 14.65 52.12
C ASP A 14 -4.60 15.41 52.46
N ALA A 15 -4.82 16.49 51.72
CA ALA A 15 -6.09 16.68 51.04
C ALA A 15 -5.85 17.48 49.76
N ALA A 16 -5.85 16.76 48.64
CA ALA A 16 -5.90 17.31 47.30
C ALA A 16 -6.97 18.43 47.23
N ALA A 17 -6.53 19.63 46.85
CA ALA A 17 -7.43 20.67 46.40
C ALA A 17 -8.26 20.12 45.22
N PRO A 18 -9.56 20.49 45.12
CA PRO A 18 -10.43 19.97 44.09
C PRO A 18 -9.84 20.34 42.73
N ALA A 19 -9.65 19.32 41.89
CA ALA A 19 -9.27 19.49 40.50
C ALA A 19 -10.19 20.56 39.87
N PRO A 20 -9.65 21.55 39.12
CA PRO A 20 -10.50 22.28 38.21
C PRO A 20 -11.15 21.21 37.34
N GLN A 21 -12.47 21.22 37.31
CA GLN A 21 -13.26 20.36 36.46
C GLN A 21 -12.56 20.34 35.11
N ALA A 22 -12.00 19.19 34.75
CA ALA A 22 -11.62 18.95 33.38
C ALA A 22 -12.95 19.08 32.65
N GLN A 23 -13.22 20.29 32.13
CA GLN A 23 -14.08 20.49 30.99
C GLN A 23 -13.63 19.37 30.06
N GLN A 24 -14.43 18.31 30.02
CA GLN A 24 -14.24 17.24 29.06
C GLN A 24 -14.14 18.01 27.76
N ALA A 25 -12.93 18.07 27.20
CA ALA A 25 -12.67 18.76 25.97
C ALA A 25 -13.66 18.13 25.02
N ALA A 26 -14.75 18.87 24.74
CA ALA A 26 -15.75 18.40 23.83
C ALA A 26 -14.94 18.10 22.57
N PRO A 27 -15.04 16.87 22.05
CA PRO A 27 -14.28 16.48 20.86
C PRO A 27 -14.56 17.58 19.83
N ASP A 28 -13.48 18.25 19.41
CA ASP A 28 -13.54 19.50 18.67
C ASP A 28 -14.11 19.13 17.31
N GLN A 29 -15.43 19.26 17.17
CA GLN A 29 -16.20 18.67 16.07
C GLN A 29 -15.68 19.14 14.71
N GLU A 30 -15.11 20.34 14.64
CA GLU A 30 -14.45 20.84 13.43
C GLU A 30 -13.18 20.02 13.15
N LEU A 31 -12.32 19.80 14.15
CA LEU A 31 -11.15 18.94 14.03
C LEU A 31 -11.52 17.48 13.71
N GLU A 32 -12.56 16.90 14.31
CA GLU A 32 -13.03 15.57 13.91
C GLU A 32 -13.54 15.53 12.49
N SER A 33 -14.22 16.59 12.01
CA SER A 33 -14.68 16.68 10.63
C SER A 33 -13.50 16.80 9.65
N TYR A 34 -12.49 17.60 9.98
CA TYR A 34 -11.25 17.70 9.22
C TYR A 34 -10.47 16.37 9.21
N LEU A 35 -10.39 15.69 10.35
CA LEU A 35 -9.74 14.38 10.46
C LEU A 35 -10.54 13.29 9.74
N ALA A 36 -11.87 13.35 9.72
CA ALA A 36 -12.71 12.41 8.96
C ALA A 36 -12.62 12.63 7.45
N ALA A 37 -12.43 13.88 7.00
CA ALA A 37 -12.20 14.18 5.58
C ALA A 37 -10.81 13.72 5.09
N LEU A 38 -9.82 13.70 5.98
CA LEU A 38 -8.45 13.23 5.70
C LEU A 38 -8.23 11.76 6.06
N ALA A 39 -9.12 11.17 6.88
CA ALA A 39 -9.05 9.78 7.23
C ALA A 39 -9.23 8.98 5.93
N PRO A 40 -8.22 8.19 5.53
CA PRO A 40 -8.44 7.25 4.44
C PRO A 40 -9.65 6.40 4.84
N GLU A 41 -10.64 6.26 3.96
CA GLU A 41 -11.76 5.34 4.18
C GLU A 41 -11.15 4.05 4.72
N THR A 42 -11.52 3.64 5.93
CA THR A 42 -11.02 2.45 6.59
C THR A 42 -11.55 1.18 5.92
N ALA A 43 -11.40 1.08 4.60
CA ALA A 43 -11.09 -0.16 3.97
C ALA A 43 -9.62 -0.45 4.32
N PRO A 44 -9.28 -1.65 4.79
CA PRO A 44 -7.89 -2.06 4.71
C PRO A 44 -7.52 -1.96 3.22
N GLU A 45 -6.60 -1.07 2.87
CA GLU A 45 -5.88 -1.13 1.61
C GLU A 45 -4.97 -2.36 1.67
N THR A 46 -5.64 -3.50 1.68
CA THR A 46 -5.09 -4.78 1.41
C THR A 46 -4.73 -4.72 -0.06
N THR A 47 -3.44 -4.55 -0.35
CA THR A 47 -2.83 -4.85 -1.65
C THR A 47 -2.97 -6.33 -2.03
N ASP A 48 -3.72 -7.11 -1.23
CA ASP A 48 -4.19 -8.45 -1.54
C ASP A 48 -5.52 -8.37 -2.32
N SER A 49 -5.40 -8.54 -3.63
CA SER A 49 -6.36 -9.17 -4.53
C SER A 49 -7.78 -8.55 -4.74
N GLY A 50 -7.92 -7.80 -5.85
CA GLY A 50 -9.05 -8.03 -6.77
C GLY A 50 -9.77 -6.82 -7.35
N ARG A 51 -9.72 -6.68 -8.69
CA ARG A 51 -10.67 -5.95 -9.57
C ARG A 51 -10.52 -4.43 -9.83
N ARG A 52 -9.37 -3.79 -9.62
CA ARG A 52 -9.19 -2.38 -10.07
C ARG A 52 -8.26 -2.19 -11.28
N PHE A 53 -7.37 -3.15 -11.54
CA PHE A 53 -6.54 -3.18 -12.74
C PHE A 53 -6.96 -4.43 -13.51
N GLY A 54 -7.55 -4.26 -14.71
CA GLY A 54 -8.03 -5.38 -15.52
C GLY A 54 -6.98 -6.47 -15.60
N ASP A 55 -7.39 -7.72 -15.31
CA ASP A 55 -6.61 -8.96 -15.13
C ASP A 55 -5.10 -8.90 -15.46
N ALA A 56 -4.35 -8.04 -14.75
CA ALA A 56 -2.94 -7.85 -15.00
C ALA A 56 -2.19 -9.01 -14.34
N GLN A 57 -1.98 -10.07 -15.12
CA GLN A 57 -1.34 -11.27 -14.62
C GLN A 57 0.18 -11.09 -14.60
N VAL A 58 0.78 -11.20 -13.41
CA VAL A 58 2.24 -11.17 -13.27
C VAL A 58 2.80 -12.54 -13.63
N LEU A 59 3.47 -12.63 -14.79
CA LEU A 59 4.21 -13.82 -15.18
C LEU A 59 5.68 -13.72 -14.75
N GLN A 60 6.17 -14.73 -14.02
CA GLN A 60 7.59 -14.89 -13.72
C GLN A 60 8.29 -15.67 -14.84
N LEU A 61 9.29 -15.06 -15.48
CA LEU A 61 10.11 -15.70 -16.51
C LEU A 61 11.34 -16.37 -15.87
N ARG A 62 11.46 -17.69 -16.04
CA ARG A 62 12.67 -18.44 -15.64
C ARG A 62 13.53 -18.72 -16.86
N LEU A 63 14.75 -18.22 -16.84
CA LEU A 63 15.75 -18.43 -17.89
C LEU A 63 16.90 -19.29 -17.36
N ASN A 64 17.57 -20.01 -18.25
CA ASN A 64 18.83 -20.65 -17.89
C ASN A 64 19.93 -19.59 -17.64
N LEU A 65 21.04 -19.99 -17.04
CA LEU A 65 22.13 -19.07 -16.67
C LEU A 65 22.69 -18.32 -17.88
N ILE A 66 22.96 -19.02 -18.97
CA ILE A 66 23.56 -18.46 -20.19
C ILE A 66 22.62 -17.41 -20.81
N ALA A 67 21.34 -17.76 -20.99
CA ALA A 67 20.35 -16.84 -21.55
C ALA A 67 20.12 -15.62 -20.66
N SER A 68 20.18 -15.78 -19.34
CA SER A 68 20.08 -14.67 -18.40
C SER A 68 21.27 -13.71 -18.52
N ASP A 69 22.47 -14.24 -18.73
CA ASP A 69 23.69 -13.44 -18.90
C ASP A 69 23.69 -12.68 -20.23
N GLU A 70 23.34 -13.36 -21.32
CA GLU A 70 23.18 -12.74 -22.64
C GLU A 70 22.13 -11.62 -22.64
N LEU A 71 20.98 -11.86 -22.01
CA LEU A 71 19.92 -10.86 -21.89
C LEU A 71 20.42 -9.61 -21.15
N LYS A 72 21.21 -9.78 -20.08
CA LYS A 72 21.80 -8.65 -19.34
C LYS A 72 22.77 -7.86 -20.21
N HIS A 73 23.65 -8.55 -20.93
CA HIS A 73 24.60 -7.89 -21.85
C HIS A 73 23.88 -7.09 -22.94
N LEU A 74 22.85 -7.67 -23.56
CA LEU A 74 22.06 -7.00 -24.59
C LEU A 74 21.27 -5.82 -24.04
N ALA A 75 20.70 -5.94 -22.85
CA ALA A 75 20.00 -4.86 -22.17
C ALA A 75 20.94 -3.69 -21.86
N GLN A 76 22.16 -3.98 -21.38
CA GLN A 76 23.19 -2.96 -21.15
C GLN A 76 23.59 -2.24 -22.44
N ALA A 77 23.85 -2.99 -23.52
CA ALA A 77 24.21 -2.42 -24.81
C ALA A 77 23.11 -1.49 -25.36
N ARG A 78 21.84 -1.83 -25.12
CA ARG A 78 20.67 -1.04 -25.51
C ARG A 78 20.25 0.02 -24.49
N ARG A 79 20.94 0.14 -23.36
CA ARG A 79 20.61 1.04 -22.24
C ARG A 79 19.19 0.85 -21.68
N THR A 80 18.75 -0.40 -21.57
CA THR A 80 17.44 -0.79 -21.02
C THR A 80 17.61 -1.75 -19.85
N SER A 81 16.55 -1.98 -19.07
CA SER A 81 16.56 -3.02 -18.03
C SER A 81 16.34 -4.41 -18.64
N PRO A 82 16.98 -5.47 -18.10
CA PRO A 82 16.80 -6.83 -18.63
C PRO A 82 15.33 -7.27 -18.65
N GLN A 83 14.55 -6.85 -17.64
CA GLN A 83 13.12 -7.13 -17.57
C GLN A 83 12.33 -6.42 -18.67
N ALA A 84 12.61 -5.13 -18.92
CA ALA A 84 11.93 -4.38 -19.97
C ALA A 84 12.25 -4.94 -21.36
N LEU A 85 13.50 -5.31 -21.61
CA LEU A 85 13.90 -5.94 -22.87
C LEU A 85 13.20 -7.29 -23.09
N ALA A 86 13.11 -8.13 -22.05
CA ALA A 86 12.39 -9.40 -22.14
C ALA A 86 10.89 -9.18 -22.43
N GLN A 87 10.26 -8.21 -21.76
CA GLN A 87 8.87 -7.85 -22.01
C GLN A 87 8.66 -7.39 -23.44
N GLU A 88 9.51 -6.49 -23.94
CA GLU A 88 9.46 -5.98 -25.32
C GLU A 88 9.50 -7.14 -26.33
N TRP A 89 10.46 -8.04 -26.21
CA TRP A 89 10.60 -9.17 -27.14
C TRP A 89 9.43 -10.14 -27.08
N VAL A 90 8.87 -10.39 -25.89
CA VAL A 90 7.66 -11.22 -25.77
C VAL A 90 6.49 -10.56 -26.49
N LEU A 91 6.26 -9.27 -26.28
CA LEU A 91 5.18 -8.52 -26.94
C LEU A 91 5.38 -8.47 -28.46
N GLU A 92 6.62 -8.22 -28.89
CA GLU A 92 6.99 -8.26 -30.28
C GLU A 92 6.64 -9.64 -30.86
N ARG A 93 7.15 -10.73 -30.30
CA ARG A 93 6.90 -12.09 -30.81
C ARG A 93 5.41 -12.43 -30.88
N LEU A 94 4.62 -12.04 -29.89
CA LEU A 94 3.17 -12.24 -29.90
C LEU A 94 2.50 -11.48 -31.04
N SER A 95 2.93 -10.25 -31.33
CA SER A 95 2.42 -9.47 -32.47
C SER A 95 2.70 -10.15 -33.81
N TRP A 96 3.91 -10.71 -33.99
CA TRP A 96 4.28 -11.48 -35.19
C TRP A 96 3.38 -12.70 -35.38
N GLU A 97 3.14 -13.47 -34.31
CA GLU A 97 2.27 -14.65 -34.36
C GLU A 97 0.80 -14.28 -34.64
N ALA A 98 0.30 -13.20 -34.04
CA ALA A 98 -1.07 -12.72 -34.28
C ALA A 98 -1.28 -12.30 -35.74
N ASN A 99 -0.31 -11.59 -36.31
CA ASN A 99 -0.30 -11.18 -37.71
C ASN A 99 -0.26 -12.40 -38.65
N ALA A 100 0.63 -13.36 -38.39
CA ALA A 100 0.71 -14.59 -39.17
C ALA A 100 -0.59 -15.40 -39.14
N ALA A 101 -1.23 -15.50 -37.96
CA ALA A 101 -2.52 -16.16 -37.83
C ALA A 101 -3.64 -15.44 -38.60
N ALA A 102 -3.66 -14.11 -38.58
CA ALA A 102 -4.63 -13.32 -39.34
C ALA A 102 -4.50 -13.55 -40.85
N GLN A 103 -3.28 -13.57 -41.38
CA GLN A 103 -3.00 -13.83 -42.79
C GLN A 103 -3.49 -15.23 -43.22
N ARG A 104 -3.25 -16.26 -42.39
CA ARG A 104 -3.75 -17.63 -42.66
C ARG A 104 -5.27 -17.68 -42.75
N ARG A 105 -5.99 -16.99 -41.85
CA ARG A 105 -7.46 -16.93 -41.88
C ARG A 105 -7.98 -16.24 -43.14
N GLN A 106 -7.29 -15.19 -43.59
CA GLN A 106 -7.64 -14.50 -44.83
C GLN A 106 -7.44 -15.42 -46.04
N ALA A 107 -6.32 -16.14 -46.12
CA ALA A 107 -6.06 -17.09 -47.19
C ALA A 107 -7.14 -18.19 -47.29
N HIS A 108 -7.59 -18.73 -46.15
CA HIS A 108 -8.67 -19.72 -46.13
C HIS A 108 -10.05 -19.17 -46.50
N ARG A 109 -10.28 -17.86 -46.44
CA ARG A 109 -11.58 -17.25 -46.77
C ARG A 109 -11.81 -17.08 -48.27
N TYR A 110 -10.75 -17.09 -49.07
CA TYR A 110 -10.81 -16.87 -50.53
C TYR A 110 -10.74 -18.18 -51.35
N HIS A 111 -10.84 -19.33 -50.68
CA HIS A 111 -10.95 -20.65 -51.29
C HIS A 111 -12.30 -21.28 -50.94
#